data_AF-A0A9P7ERK1-F1
#
_entry.id   AF-A0A9P7ERK1-F1
#
_cell.length_a   1.000
_cell.length_b   1.000
_cell.length_c   1.000
_cell.angle_alpha   90.00
_cell.angle_beta   90.00
_cell.angle_gamma   90.00
#
_symmetry.space_group_name_H-M   'P 1'
#
loop_
_entity.id
_entity.type
_entity.pdbx_description
1 polymer ?
#
loop_
_entity_poly.entity_id
_entity_poly.type
_entity_poly.pdbx_seq_one_letter_code
_entity_poly.pdbx_strand_id
1 'polypeptide(L)' 'DAQCLFLEIHSCMDWVLIAQPCISSGIRANTVNSAWMGAFMHDSDMCNKLHMAGVPVWYVHTMVYIPTNMKVMKPV' A
#
# COMPACT_ATOMS: atom_id res chain seq x y z
N ASP A 1 -9.68 11.16 7.71
CA ASP A 1 -9.61 10.61 9.07
C ASP A 1 -8.16 10.63 9.51
N ALA A 2 -7.86 11.05 10.75
CA ALA A 2 -6.47 11.25 11.20
C ALA A 2 -5.68 9.93 11.24
N GLN A 3 -6.36 8.81 11.54
CA GLN A 3 -5.74 7.48 11.60
C GLN A 3 -5.19 7.04 10.23
N CYS A 4 -5.95 7.26 9.14
CA CYS A 4 -5.49 6.95 7.79
C CYS A 4 -4.23 7.75 7.43
N LEU A 5 -4.20 9.04 7.80
CA LEU A 5 -3.07 9.92 7.51
C LEU A 5 -1.79 9.46 8.23
N PHE A 6 -1.91 9.00 9.49
CA PHE A 6 -0.76 8.45 10.23
C PHE A 6 -0.21 7.18 9.58
N LEU A 7 -1.08 6.29 9.10
CA LEU A 7 -0.68 5.06 8.43
C LEU A 7 -0.02 5.34 7.08
N GLU A 8 -0.55 6.30 6.31
CA GLU A 8 0.07 6.78 5.07
C GLU A 8 1.48 7.33 5.32
N ILE A 9 1.68 8.18 6.33
CA ILE A 9 3.00 8.71 6.69
C ILE A 9 3.97 7.60 7.07
N HIS A 10 3.57 6.66 7.93
CA HIS A 10 4.42 5.54 8.32
C HIS A 10 4.83 4.68 7.13
N SER A 11 3.88 4.34 6.26
CA SER A 11 4.18 3.55 5.07
C SER A 11 5.14 4.27 4.09
N CYS A 12 5.03 5.60 4.00
CA CYS A 12 5.95 6.42 3.22
C CYS A 12 7.36 6.42 3.83
N MET A 13 7.47 6.47 5.16
CA MET A 13 8.76 6.31 5.85
C MET A 13 9.38 4.94 5.62
N ASP A 14 8.60 3.86 5.74
CA ASP A 14 9.08 2.48 5.49
C ASP A 14 9.54 2.31 4.03
N TRP A 15 8.83 2.94 3.08
CA TRP A 15 9.25 2.99 1.68
C TRP A 15 10.61 3.68 1.51
N VAL A 16 10.77 4.90 2.02
CA VAL A 16 11.99 5.71 1.83
C VAL A 16 13.19 5.10 2.56
N LEU A 17 12.98 4.61 3.78
CA LEU A 17 14.07 4.15 4.65
C LEU A 17 14.48 2.71 4.37
N ILE A 18 13.56 1.86 3.89
CA ILE A 18 13.80 0.42 3.78
C ILE A 18 13.57 -0.07 2.35
N ALA A 19 12.38 0.13 1.82
CA ALA A 19 11.96 -0.51 0.58
C ALA A 19 12.75 0.00 -0.65
N GLN A 20 12.87 1.32 -0.81
CA GLN A 20 13.58 1.95 -1.92
C GLN A 20 15.09 1.62 -1.95
N PRO A 21 15.84 1.67 -0.82
CA PRO A 21 17.23 1.19 -0.78
C PRO A 21 17.38 -0.29 -1.14
N CYS A 22 16.48 -1.16 -0.66
CA CYS A 22 16.51 -2.59 -0.98
C CYS A 22 16.31 -2.85 -2.47
N ILE A 23 15.31 -2.22 -3.10
CA ILE A 23 15.08 -2.32 -4.54
C ILE A 23 16.28 -1.81 -5.33
N SER A 24 16.84 -0.66 -4.94
CA SER A 24 18.00 -0.06 -5.62
C SER A 24 19.24 -0.94 -5.53
N SER A 25 19.34 -1.75 -4.48
CA SER A 25 20.41 -2.73 -4.28
C SER A 25 20.16 -4.08 -4.97
N GLY A 26 19.06 -4.21 -5.72
CA GLY A 26 18.70 -5.43 -6.46
C GLY A 26 17.95 -6.48 -5.64
N ILE A 27 17.59 -6.18 -4.39
CA ILE A 27 16.77 -7.07 -3.57
C ILE A 27 15.33 -6.97 -4.05
N ARG A 28 14.87 -7.99 -4.77
CA ARG A 28 13.45 -8.12 -5.16
C ARG A 28 12.68 -8.76 -4.01
N ALA A 29 11.82 -7.97 -3.37
CA ALA A 29 10.91 -8.50 -2.37
C ALA A 29 9.72 -9.16 -3.09
N ASN A 30 9.85 -10.45 -3.40
CA ASN A 30 8.75 -11.24 -3.97
C ASN A 30 7.66 -11.58 -2.93
N THR A 31 7.86 -11.21 -1.67
CA THR A 31 6.97 -11.53 -0.55
C THR A 31 6.70 -10.28 0.27
N VAL A 32 5.42 -10.02 0.53
CA VAL A 32 4.97 -8.94 1.43
C VAL A 32 5.44 -9.24 2.86
N ASN A 33 6.08 -8.27 3.49
CA ASN A 33 6.51 -8.35 4.88
C ASN A 33 5.33 -7.98 5.80
N SER A 34 4.70 -9.00 6.40
CA SER A 34 3.56 -8.83 7.31
C SER A 34 3.92 -8.14 8.63
N ALA A 35 5.20 -7.92 8.93
CA ALA A 35 5.64 -7.17 10.11
C ALA A 35 5.64 -5.66 9.88
N TRP A 36 5.54 -5.19 8.64
CA TRP A 36 5.50 -3.76 8.31
C TRP A 36 4.09 -3.21 8.42
N MET A 37 3.98 -1.92 8.77
CA MET A 37 2.70 -1.25 8.68
C MET A 37 2.38 -1.01 7.20
N GLY A 38 1.17 -1.40 6.79
CA GLY A 38 0.79 -1.22 5.39
C GLY A 38 0.33 0.19 5.05
N ALA A 39 0.33 0.49 3.76
CA ALA A 39 -0.05 1.78 3.20
C ALA A 39 -1.50 1.80 2.74
N PHE A 40 -2.22 2.90 2.95
CA PHE A 40 -3.43 3.20 2.18
C PHE A 40 -3.05 4.04 0.96
N MET A 41 -3.38 3.59 -0.25
CA MET A 41 -2.99 4.30 -1.47
C MET A 41 -4.19 4.49 -2.39
N HIS A 42 -4.29 5.67 -2.99
CA HIS A 42 -5.31 6.00 -3.99
C HIS A 42 -4.76 5.94 -5.42
N ASP A 43 -3.43 5.91 -5.57
CA ASP A 43 -2.71 5.78 -6.84
C ASP A 43 -2.31 4.31 -7.08
N SER A 44 -2.74 3.75 -8.21
CA SER A 44 -2.51 2.34 -8.56
C SER A 44 -1.05 2.02 -8.85
N ASP A 45 -0.31 2.96 -9.46
CA ASP A 45 1.08 2.76 -9.85
C ASP A 45 1.98 2.73 -8.62
N MET A 46 1.72 3.64 -7.67
CA MET A 46 2.45 3.66 -6.41
C MET A 46 2.08 2.46 -5.53
N CYS A 47 0.83 2.03 -5.54
CA CYS A 47 0.39 0.80 -4.87
C CYS A 47 1.15 -0.43 -5.39
N ASN A 48 1.29 -0.57 -6.72
CA ASN A 48 2.04 -1.67 -7.32
C ASN A 48 3.54 -1.63 -6.97
N LYS A 49 4.15 -0.43 -6.99
CA LYS A 49 5.56 -0.25 -6.59
C LYS A 49 5.80 -0.69 -5.14
N LEU A 50 4.95 -0.26 -4.22
CA LEU A 50 5.01 -0.63 -2.81
C LEU A 50 4.83 -2.13 -2.60
N HIS A 51 3.84 -2.73 -3.27
CA HIS A 51 3.62 -4.18 -3.22
C HIS A 51 4.82 -4.97 -3.73
N MET A 52 5.41 -4.57 -4.86
CA MET A 52 6.65 -5.17 -5.40
C MET A 52 7.86 -5.00 -4.49
N ALA A 53 7.82 -4.04 -3.58
CA ALA A 53 8.85 -3.82 -2.57
C ALA A 53 8.58 -4.56 -1.26
N GLY A 54 7.51 -5.36 -1.20
CA GLY A 54 7.13 -6.13 -0.02
C GLY A 54 6.38 -5.31 1.03
N VAL A 55 5.96 -4.08 0.74
CA VAL A 55 5.14 -3.28 1.66
C VAL A 55 3.68 -3.77 1.55
N PRO A 56 2.99 -4.09 2.66
CA PRO A 56 1.56 -4.35 2.61
C PRO A 56 0.81 -3.11 2.12
N VAL A 57 -0.14 -3.26 1.20
CA VAL A 57 -0.87 -2.12 0.63
C VAL A 57 -2.38 -2.37 0.57
N TRP A 58 -3.14 -1.33 0.88
CA TRP A 58 -4.58 -1.26 0.71
C TRP A 58 -4.90 -0.18 -0.32
N TYR A 59 -5.35 -0.63 -1.49
CA TYR A 59 -5.80 0.30 -2.52
C TYR A 59 -7.18 0.85 -2.16
N VAL A 60 -7.25 2.14 -1.87
CA VAL A 60 -8.47 2.85 -1.52
C VAL A 60 -9.05 3.47 -2.78
N HIS A 61 -10.02 2.80 -3.38
CA HIS A 61 -10.83 3.41 -4.42
C HIS A 61 -11.77 4.45 -3.83
N THR A 62 -11.79 5.64 -4.43
CA THR A 62 -12.88 6.58 -4.17
C THR A 62 -14.20 5.95 -4.60
N MET A 63 -15.22 6.09 -3.77
CA MET A 63 -16.52 5.42 -3.98
C MET A 63 -17.14 5.72 -5.36
N VAL A 64 -16.86 6.90 -5.91
CA VAL A 64 -17.30 7.33 -7.26
C VAL A 64 -16.70 6.51 -8.40
N TYR A 65 -15.60 5.80 -8.18
CA TYR A 65 -14.92 4.96 -9.16
C TYR A 65 -15.21 3.47 -8.98
N ILE A 66 -15.99 3.09 -7.97
CA ILE A 66 -16.42 1.70 -7.78
C ILE A 66 -17.56 1.44 -8.77
N PRO A 67 -17.43 0.47 -9.71
CA PRO A 67 -18.52 0.13 -10.61
C PRO A 67 -19.78 -0.23 -9.82
N THR A 68 -20.94 0.28 -10.24
CA THR A 68 -22.22 0.05 -9.53
C THR A 68 -22.64 -1.42 -9.49
N ASN A 69 -22.07 -2.24 -10.39
CA ASN A 69 -22.27 -3.68 -10.44
C ASN A 69 -21.25 -4.49 -9.61
N MET A 70 -20.30 -3.84 -8.94
CA MET A 70 -19.31 -4.51 -8.10
C MET A 70 -19.97 -4.94 -6.77
N LYS A 71 -19.86 -6.22 -6.41
CA LYS A 71 -20.31 -6.72 -5.10
C LYS A 71 -19.36 -6.22 -4.00
N VAL A 72 -19.77 -5.16 -3.30
CA VAL A 72 -19.07 -4.69 -2.10
C VAL A 72 -19.44 -5.59 -0.92
N MET A 73 -18.46 -6.34 -0.40
CA MET A 73 -18.60 -7.09 0.84
C MET A 73 -18.40 -6.13 2.01
N LYS A 74 -19.37 -6.08 2.94
CA LYS A 74 -19.19 -5.31 4.18
C LYS A 74 -18.35 -6.12 5.18
N PRO A 75 -17.48 -5.46 5.97
CA PRO A 75 -16.80 -6.14 7.06
C PRO A 75 -17.84 -6.75 8.04
N VAL A 76 -17.54 -7.94 8.56
CA VAL A 76 -18.33 -8.64 9.59
C VAL A 76 -18.02 -8.07 10.96
#